data_AF-A0A6B2E2D6-F1
#
_entry.id   AF-A0A6B2E2D6-F1
#
_cell.length_a   1.000
_cell.length_b   1.000
_cell.length_c   1.000
_cell.angle_alpha   90.00
_cell.angle_beta   90.00
_cell.angle_gamma   90.00
#
_symmetry.space_group_name_H-M   'P 1'
#
loop_
_entity.id
_entity.type
_entity.pdbx_description
1 polymer ?
#
loop_
_entity_poly.entity_id
_entity_poly.type
_entity_poly.pdbx_seq_one_letter_code
_entity_poly.pdbx_strand_id
1 'polypeptide(L)'
;NWPVAHLAHRLGDESRRLDETGVRTSFALAFGALDDAAARAYPLLSLLDVPELSVPVAGRLLDVPDREAEGMLERLTDEHLLTTPAPGWYRLHDLLRLYAREHAARLTEGERAAAITRVVELCAAVAWRSMALVSAASHRHDWAAGRWA
;
A
#
# COMPACT_ATOMS: atom_id res chain seq x y z
N ASN A 1 -14.43 14.33 -10.96
CA ASN A 1 -15.34 13.20 -11.22
C ASN A 1 -14.71 12.31 -12.29
N TRP A 2 -13.90 11.34 -11.88
CA TRP A 2 -13.21 10.42 -12.80
C TRP A 2 -14.22 9.36 -13.28
N PRO A 3 -14.46 9.16 -14.58
CA PRO A 3 -15.50 8.23 -15.02
C PRO A 3 -15.03 6.79 -14.79
N VAL A 4 -15.88 5.99 -14.14
CA VAL A 4 -15.70 4.54 -13.91
C VAL A 4 -15.35 3.79 -15.21
N ALA A 5 -15.82 4.27 -16.35
CA ALA A 5 -15.51 3.73 -17.68
C ALA A 5 -14.01 3.80 -18.04
N HIS A 6 -13.28 4.83 -17.61
CA HIS A 6 -11.85 4.96 -17.92
C HIS A 6 -10.98 4.02 -17.07
N LEU A 7 -11.39 3.79 -15.81
CA LEU A 7 -10.79 2.75 -14.96
C LEU A 7 -11.09 1.36 -15.51
N ALA A 8 -12.34 1.10 -15.92
CA ALA A 8 -12.72 -0.17 -16.52
C ALA A 8 -11.98 -0.45 -17.83
N HIS A 9 -11.75 0.56 -18.67
CA HIS A 9 -11.00 0.41 -19.93
C HIS A 9 -9.53 0.08 -19.69
N ARG A 10 -8.86 0.81 -18.77
CA ARG A 10 -7.48 0.47 -18.39
C ARG A 10 -7.37 -0.92 -17.75
N LEU A 11 -8.28 -1.27 -16.85
CA LEU A 11 -8.30 -2.62 -16.24
C LEU A 11 -8.52 -3.70 -17.31
N GLY A 12 -9.36 -3.45 -18.32
CA GLY A 12 -9.61 -4.38 -19.42
C GLY A 12 -8.37 -4.60 -20.32
N ASP A 13 -7.63 -3.53 -20.63
CA ASP A 13 -6.38 -3.64 -21.40
C ASP A 13 -5.24 -4.26 -20.59
N GLU A 14 -5.17 -3.93 -19.30
CA GLU A 14 -4.21 -4.51 -18.39
C GLU A 14 -4.47 -6.02 -18.21
N SER A 15 -5.72 -6.44 -17.99
CA SER A 15 -6.10 -7.86 -17.84
C SER A 15 -5.82 -8.68 -19.10
N ARG A 16 -6.00 -8.11 -20.31
CA ARG A 16 -5.56 -8.74 -21.57
C ARG A 16 -4.05 -8.98 -21.61
N ARG A 17 -3.23 -8.04 -21.10
CA ARG A 17 -1.77 -8.22 -21.03
C ARG A 17 -1.35 -9.37 -20.10
N LEU A 18 -2.11 -9.67 -19.04
CA LEU A 18 -1.84 -10.85 -18.21
C LEU A 18 -2.08 -12.15 -18.98
N ASP A 19 -3.19 -12.21 -19.73
CA ASP A 19 -3.55 -13.39 -20.51
C ASP A 19 -2.56 -13.64 -21.66
N GLU A 20 -2.05 -12.58 -22.30
CA GLU A 20 -1.06 -12.66 -23.38
C GLU A 20 0.30 -13.23 -22.96
N THR A 21 0.66 -13.12 -21.66
CA THR A 21 1.97 -13.60 -21.17
C THR A 21 1.92 -15.03 -20.61
N GLY A 22 0.73 -15.63 -20.44
CA GLY A 22 0.58 -16.96 -19.83
C GLY A 22 0.90 -17.02 -18.33
N VAL A 23 1.26 -15.90 -17.70
CA VAL A 23 1.69 -15.84 -16.30
C VAL A 23 0.51 -15.87 -15.33
N ARG A 24 -0.71 -15.59 -15.80
CA ARG A 24 -1.94 -15.64 -14.98
C ARG A 24 -2.12 -16.96 -14.24
N THR A 25 -1.83 -18.08 -14.89
CA THR A 25 -1.92 -19.41 -14.27
C THR A 25 -0.92 -19.55 -13.11
N SER A 26 0.31 -19.07 -13.30
CA SER A 26 1.33 -19.08 -12.24
C SER A 26 0.93 -18.20 -11.06
N PHE A 27 0.36 -17.02 -11.31
CA PHE A 27 -0.16 -16.16 -10.24
C PHE A 27 -1.34 -16.79 -9.51
N ALA A 28 -2.24 -17.47 -10.23
CA ALA A 28 -3.36 -18.18 -9.61
C ALA A 28 -2.89 -19.34 -8.73
N LEU A 29 -1.83 -20.05 -9.11
CA LEU A 29 -1.22 -21.08 -8.29
C LEU A 29 -0.59 -20.50 -7.02
N ALA A 30 0.24 -19.46 -7.15
CA ALA A 30 0.85 -18.76 -6.01
C ALA A 30 -0.21 -18.19 -5.06
N PHE A 31 -1.24 -17.55 -5.61
CA PHE A 31 -2.36 -17.03 -4.82
C PHE A 31 -3.16 -18.15 -4.14
N GLY A 32 -3.33 -19.30 -4.79
CA GLY A 32 -4.01 -20.47 -4.23
C GLY A 32 -3.23 -21.18 -3.12
N ALA A 33 -1.93 -20.93 -2.99
CA ALA A 33 -1.08 -21.47 -1.92
C ALA A 33 -1.12 -20.60 -0.64
N LEU A 34 -1.66 -19.38 -0.72
CA LEU A 34 -1.76 -18.48 0.42
C LEU A 34 -2.69 -19.00 1.50
N ASP A 35 -2.34 -18.71 2.75
CA ASP A 35 -3.30 -18.81 3.85
C ASP A 35 -4.35 -17.68 3.80
N ASP A 36 -5.42 -17.86 4.58
CA ASP A 36 -6.55 -16.92 4.59
C ASP A 36 -6.12 -15.48 4.93
N ALA A 37 -5.12 -15.31 5.79
CA ALA A 37 -4.63 -14.00 6.21
C ALA A 37 -3.93 -13.28 5.06
N ALA A 38 -2.97 -13.94 4.40
CA ALA A 38 -2.24 -13.40 3.27
C ALA A 38 -3.15 -13.19 2.04
N ALA A 39 -4.07 -14.13 1.78
CA ALA A 39 -5.04 -14.01 0.70
C ALA A 39 -6.00 -12.82 0.89
N ARG A 40 -6.36 -12.48 2.13
CA ARG A 40 -7.15 -11.27 2.46
C ARG A 40 -6.31 -9.99 2.37
N ALA A 41 -5.02 -10.05 2.69
CA ALA A 41 -4.15 -8.90 2.63
C ALA A 41 -3.88 -8.45 1.18
N TYR A 42 -3.60 -9.38 0.28
CA TYR A 42 -3.15 -9.11 -1.08
C TYR A 42 -4.02 -8.12 -1.87
N PRO A 43 -5.37 -8.25 -1.91
CA PRO A 43 -6.24 -7.28 -2.58
C PRO A 43 -6.17 -5.88 -1.96
N LEU A 44 -6.07 -5.78 -0.63
CA LEU A 44 -6.00 -4.51 0.09
C LEU A 44 -4.69 -3.77 -0.22
N LEU A 45 -3.55 -4.48 -0.26
CA LEU A 45 -2.24 -3.91 -0.60
C LEU A 45 -2.24 -3.25 -1.99
N SER A 46 -3.04 -3.76 -2.93
CA SER A 46 -3.15 -3.23 -4.30
C SER A 46 -3.86 -1.87 -4.39
N LEU A 47 -4.58 -1.47 -3.33
CA LEU A 47 -5.29 -0.19 -3.25
C LEU A 47 -4.33 1.01 -3.17
N LEU A 48 -3.13 0.81 -2.62
CA LEU A 48 -2.10 1.83 -2.54
C LEU A 48 -1.26 1.78 -3.82
N ASP A 49 -1.38 2.79 -4.67
CA ASP A 49 -0.59 2.92 -5.90
C ASP A 49 0.81 3.48 -5.60
N VAL A 50 1.55 2.77 -4.75
CA VAL A 50 2.90 3.14 -4.29
C VAL A 50 3.94 2.11 -4.74
N PRO A 51 5.16 2.54 -5.08
CA PRO A 51 6.21 1.64 -5.58
C PRO A 51 6.71 0.68 -4.49
N GLU A 52 6.73 1.13 -3.24
CA GLU A 52 7.17 0.37 -2.08
C GLU A 52 6.27 0.67 -0.90
N LEU A 53 6.08 -0.34 -0.05
CA LEU A 53 5.24 -0.31 1.12
C LEU A 53 6.07 -0.73 2.32
N SER A 54 6.03 0.07 3.38
CA SER A 54 6.63 -0.30 4.66
C SER A 54 5.65 -1.07 5.53
N VAL A 55 6.18 -1.88 6.46
CA VAL A 55 5.37 -2.64 7.44
C VAL A 55 4.36 -1.76 8.19
N PRO A 56 4.71 -0.56 8.71
CA PRO A 56 3.73 0.26 9.44
C PRO A 56 2.57 0.74 8.56
N VAL A 57 2.83 1.04 7.28
CA VAL A 57 1.77 1.44 6.35
C VAL A 57 0.88 0.25 6.03
N ALA A 58 1.46 -0.93 5.82
CA ALA A 58 0.71 -2.17 5.62
C ALA A 58 -0.16 -2.51 6.84
N GLY A 59 0.36 -2.41 8.06
CA GLY A 59 -0.39 -2.63 9.30
C GLY A 59 -1.61 -1.72 9.41
N ARG A 60 -1.45 -0.43 9.10
CA ARG A 60 -2.59 0.51 9.06
C ARG A 60 -3.59 0.19 7.96
N LEU A 61 -3.12 -0.18 6.78
CA LEU A 61 -4.01 -0.56 5.67
C LEU A 61 -4.84 -1.80 6.03
N LEU A 62 -4.20 -2.81 6.62
CA LEU A 62 -4.78 -4.11 6.96
C LEU A 62 -5.56 -4.11 8.29
N ASP A 63 -5.43 -3.05 9.08
CA ASP A 63 -6.01 -2.91 10.43
C ASP A 63 -5.50 -3.96 11.43
N VAL A 64 -4.21 -4.25 11.37
CA VAL A 64 -3.55 -5.24 12.23
C VAL A 64 -2.25 -4.68 12.80
N PRO A 65 -1.72 -5.23 13.91
CA PRO A 65 -0.42 -4.84 14.42
C PRO A 65 0.71 -5.09 13.41
N ASP A 66 1.76 -4.25 13.47
CA ASP A 66 2.91 -4.31 12.55
C ASP A 66 3.51 -5.72 12.40
N ARG A 67 3.65 -6.45 13.52
CA ARG A 67 4.18 -7.83 13.50
C ARG A 67 3.30 -8.81 12.72
N GLU A 68 1.99 -8.63 12.77
CA GLU A 68 1.05 -9.47 12.03
C GLU A 68 1.07 -9.11 10.54
N ALA A 69 1.12 -7.80 10.24
CA ALA A 69 1.28 -7.32 8.87
C ALA A 69 2.58 -7.83 8.24
N GLU A 70 3.70 -7.78 8.96
CA GLU A 70 4.98 -8.31 8.51
C GLU A 70 4.88 -9.79 8.15
N GLY A 71 4.31 -10.63 9.03
CA GLY A 71 4.11 -12.04 8.72
C GLY A 71 3.18 -12.30 7.52
N MET A 72 2.17 -11.45 7.27
CA MET A 72 1.38 -11.51 6.04
C MET A 72 2.19 -11.14 4.81
N LEU A 73 3.04 -10.11 4.89
CA LEU A 73 3.91 -9.67 3.78
C LEU A 73 5.02 -10.69 3.48
N GLU A 74 5.58 -11.33 4.51
CA GLU A 74 6.54 -12.42 4.38
C GLU A 74 5.93 -13.61 3.62
N ARG A 75 4.74 -14.07 4.00
CA ARG A 75 4.03 -15.15 3.27
C ARG A 75 3.76 -14.81 1.81
N LEU A 76 3.36 -13.57 1.53
CA LEU A 76 3.21 -13.10 0.15
C LEU A 76 4.54 -13.06 -0.61
N THR A 77 5.65 -12.82 0.09
CA THR A 77 7.01 -12.84 -0.48
C THR A 77 7.47 -14.27 -0.74
N ASP A 78 7.17 -15.21 0.15
CA ASP A 78 7.45 -16.64 0.00
C ASP A 78 6.75 -17.22 -1.23
N GLU A 79 5.51 -16.78 -1.50
CA GLU A 79 4.76 -17.13 -2.71
C GLU A 79 5.12 -16.27 -3.94
N HIS A 80 6.19 -15.48 -3.87
CA HIS A 80 6.68 -14.62 -4.96
C HIS A 80 5.67 -13.58 -5.47
N LEU A 81 4.67 -13.25 -4.65
CA LEU A 81 3.67 -12.22 -4.93
C LEU A 81 4.13 -10.82 -4.47
N LEU A 82 5.18 -10.75 -3.65
CA LEU A 82 5.90 -9.53 -3.29
C LEU A 82 7.41 -9.76 -3.39
N THR A 83 8.17 -8.66 -3.43
CA THR A 83 9.63 -8.68 -3.25
C THR A 83 10.04 -7.75 -2.12
N THR A 84 11.17 -8.02 -1.47
CA THR A 84 11.74 -7.16 -0.42
C THR A 84 12.95 -6.39 -0.94
N PRO A 85 12.83 -5.08 -1.25
CA PRO A 85 13.99 -4.28 -1.64
C PRO A 85 14.95 -3.99 -0.48
N ALA A 86 14.43 -3.97 0.76
CA ALA A 86 15.18 -3.77 1.99
C ALA A 86 14.37 -4.33 3.18
N PRO A 87 15.01 -4.64 4.32
CA PRO A 87 14.31 -5.11 5.51
C PRO A 87 13.16 -4.17 5.92
N GLY A 88 11.96 -4.72 6.12
CA GLY A 88 10.75 -3.97 6.47
C GLY A 88 10.08 -3.21 5.31
N TRP A 89 10.61 -3.34 4.09
CA TRP A 89 10.04 -2.77 2.87
C TRP A 89 9.67 -3.87 1.88
N TYR A 90 8.53 -3.68 1.23
CA TYR A 90 7.94 -4.65 0.31
C TYR A 90 7.48 -3.95 -0.96
N ARG A 91 7.56 -4.65 -2.09
CA ARG A 91 7.20 -4.15 -3.40
C ARG A 91 6.23 -5.11 -4.09
N LEU A 92 5.12 -4.56 -4.54
CA LEU A 92 4.16 -5.23 -5.41
C LEU A 92 4.39 -4.75 -6.84
N HIS A 93 4.94 -5.62 -7.68
CA HIS A 93 5.26 -5.31 -9.08
C HIS A 93 3.99 -5.12 -9.91
N ASP A 94 4.10 -4.38 -11.02
CA ASP A 94 2.96 -3.92 -11.82
C ASP A 94 2.00 -5.04 -12.26
N LEU A 95 2.51 -6.19 -12.73
CA LEU A 95 1.67 -7.33 -13.14
C LEU A 95 0.97 -8.00 -11.94
N LEU A 96 1.67 -8.14 -10.83
CA LEU A 96 1.12 -8.71 -9.59
C LEU A 96 0.08 -7.77 -8.99
N ARG A 97 0.32 -6.47 -9.04
CA ARG A 97 -0.62 -5.41 -8.63
C ARG A 97 -1.91 -5.47 -9.43
N LEU A 98 -1.80 -5.63 -10.74
CA LEU A 98 -2.95 -5.79 -11.60
C LEU A 98 -3.75 -7.05 -11.23
N TYR A 99 -3.07 -8.19 -11.03
CA TYR A 99 -3.73 -9.41 -10.59
C TYR A 99 -4.44 -9.21 -9.24
N ALA A 100 -3.77 -8.57 -8.27
CA ALA A 100 -4.37 -8.23 -6.97
C ALA A 100 -5.60 -7.32 -7.09
N ARG A 101 -5.61 -6.38 -8.05
CA ARG A 101 -6.75 -5.48 -8.31
C ARG A 101 -7.99 -6.23 -8.82
N GLU A 102 -7.82 -7.31 -9.56
CA GLU A 102 -8.95 -8.16 -9.96
C GLU A 102 -9.65 -8.78 -8.73
N HIS A 103 -8.88 -9.14 -7.72
CA HIS A 103 -9.43 -9.60 -6.43
C HIS A 103 -9.98 -8.43 -5.60
N ALA A 104 -9.38 -7.24 -5.68
CA ALA A 104 -9.85 -6.05 -4.97
C ALA A 104 -11.23 -5.56 -5.47
N ALA A 105 -11.61 -5.92 -6.70
CA ALA A 105 -12.96 -5.68 -7.23
C ALA A 105 -14.05 -6.40 -6.43
N ARG A 106 -13.72 -7.45 -5.68
CA ARG A 106 -14.65 -8.20 -4.81
C ARG A 106 -14.84 -7.54 -3.45
N LEU A 107 -13.98 -6.60 -3.06
CA LEU A 107 -14.16 -5.83 -1.84
C LEU A 107 -15.43 -4.97 -1.96
N THR A 108 -16.07 -4.72 -0.83
CA THR A 108 -17.12 -3.71 -0.74
C THR A 108 -16.49 -2.32 -0.81
N GLU A 109 -17.31 -1.33 -1.16
CA GLU A 109 -16.86 0.06 -1.15
C GLU A 109 -16.46 0.54 0.25
N GLY A 110 -17.18 0.06 1.28
CA GLY A 110 -16.86 0.35 2.68
C GLY A 110 -15.50 -0.19 3.11
N GLU A 111 -15.15 -1.41 2.72
CA GLU A 111 -13.84 -2.00 3.02
C GLU A 111 -12.70 -1.23 2.37
N ARG A 112 -12.85 -0.85 1.09
CA ARG A 112 -11.85 -0.04 0.37
C ARG A 112 -11.68 1.32 1.03
N ALA A 113 -12.79 2.01 1.30
CA ALA A 113 -12.77 3.33 1.91
C ALA A 113 -12.12 3.31 3.30
N ALA A 114 -12.50 2.36 4.15
CA ALA A 114 -11.93 2.22 5.50
C ALA A 114 -10.41 1.98 5.46
N ALA A 115 -9.94 1.10 4.57
CA ALA A 115 -8.51 0.83 4.41
C ALA A 115 -7.72 2.07 3.99
N ILE A 116 -8.21 2.79 2.98
CA ILE A 116 -7.56 4.02 2.49
C ILE A 116 -7.58 5.11 3.58
N THR A 117 -8.71 5.27 4.29
CA THR A 117 -8.83 6.25 5.38
C THR A 117 -7.78 6.04 6.46
N ARG A 118 -7.57 4.79 6.93
CA ARG A 118 -6.54 4.50 7.95
C ARG A 118 -5.13 4.91 7.51
N VAL A 119 -4.81 4.76 6.23
CA VAL A 119 -3.51 5.17 5.67
C VAL A 119 -3.40 6.69 5.56
N VAL A 120 -4.46 7.37 5.12
CA VAL A 120 -4.51 8.84 5.06
C VAL A 120 -4.36 9.44 6.46
N GLU A 121 -5.01 8.87 7.47
CA GLU A 121 -4.87 9.27 8.87
C GLU A 121 -3.44 9.09 9.37
N LEU A 122 -2.77 7.98 9.04
CA LEU A 122 -1.35 7.79 9.34
C LEU A 122 -0.49 8.89 8.70
N CYS A 123 -0.69 9.17 7.41
CA CYS A 123 0.05 10.21 6.69
C CYS A 123 -0.15 11.60 7.34
N ALA A 124 -1.38 11.95 7.70
CA ALA A 124 -1.69 13.20 8.39
C ALA A 124 -1.00 13.27 9.76
N ALA A 125 -1.05 12.19 10.55
CA ALA A 125 -0.39 12.12 11.85
C ALA A 125 1.14 12.27 11.75
N VAL A 126 1.77 11.61 10.77
CA VAL A 126 3.21 11.73 10.51
C VAL A 126 3.57 13.15 10.06
N ALA A 127 2.77 13.76 9.19
CA ALA A 127 2.98 15.14 8.74
C ALA A 127 2.88 16.14 9.90
N TRP A 128 1.83 16.04 10.73
CA TRP A 128 1.66 16.91 11.89
C TRP A 128 2.79 16.76 12.90
N ARG A 129 3.21 15.52 13.21
CA ARG A 129 4.33 15.27 14.12
C ARG A 129 5.63 15.84 13.57
N SER A 130 5.88 15.68 12.28
CA SER A 130 7.06 16.25 11.62
C SER A 130 7.06 17.78 11.70
N MET A 131 5.91 18.41 11.46
CA MET A 131 5.76 19.86 11.56
C MET A 131 5.99 20.37 12.99
N ALA A 132 5.48 19.67 14.00
CA ALA A 132 5.71 20.00 15.40
C ALA A 132 7.21 19.94 15.77
N LEU A 133 7.94 18.94 15.26
CA LEU A 133 9.39 18.82 15.46
C LEU A 133 10.17 19.96 14.78
N VAL A 134 9.83 20.30 13.54
CA VAL A 134 10.46 21.41 12.80
C VAL A 134 10.15 22.76 13.46
N SER A 135 8.90 22.97 13.87
CA SER A 135 8.47 24.20 14.53
C SER A 135 9.10 24.34 15.93
N ALA A 136 9.18 23.26 16.72
CA ALA A 136 9.88 23.28 18.01
C ALA A 136 11.40 23.53 17.85
N ALA A 137 12.01 22.99 16.79
CA ALA A 137 13.40 23.27 16.43
C ALA A 137 13.63 24.70 15.91
N SER A 138 12.56 25.41 15.52
CA SER A 138 12.60 26.80 15.03
C SER A 138 12.65 27.87 16.14
N HIS A 139 12.81 27.49 17.42
CA HIS A 139 13.09 28.39 18.54
C HIS A 139 14.45 29.13 18.49
N ARG A 140 15.11 29.21 17.32
CA ARG A 140 16.31 30.01 17.09
C ARG A 140 16.07 31.13 16.07
N HIS A 141 15.12 32.01 16.35
CA HIS A 141 15.14 33.37 15.77
C HIS A 141 15.11 34.42 16.90
N ASP A 142 16.01 34.25 17.87
CA ASP A 142 16.35 35.24 18.89
C ASP A 142 17.31 36.33 18.35
N TRP A 143 17.52 36.39 17.03
CA TRP A 143 18.42 37.38 16.40
C TRP A 143 17.78 38.76 16.22
N ALA A 144 16.47 38.91 16.48
CA ALA A 144 15.74 40.17 16.33
C ALA A 144 15.78 41.07 17.58
N ALA A 145 16.27 40.59 18.73
CA ALA A 145 16.22 41.34 19.99
C ALA A 145 17.42 42.30 20.25
N GLY A 146 18.44 42.32 19.39
CA GLY A 146 19.69 43.04 19.66
C GLY A 146 20.09 44.16 18.70
N ARG A 147 19.30 44.44 17.64
CA ARG A 147 19.73 45.38 16.58
C ARG A 147 18.97 46.72 16.55
N TRP A 148 18.05 46.93 17.50
CA TRP A 148 17.27 48.17 17.66
C TRP A 148 17.09 48.55 19.15
N ALA A 149 18.08 48.25 19.99
CA ALA A 149 18.18 48.77 21.35
C ALA A 149 19.31 49.80 21.42
#